data_AF-A0A1V5GB73-F1
#
_entry.id   AF-A0A1V5GB73-F1
#
_cell.length_a   1.000
_cell.length_b   1.000
_cell.length_c   1.000
_cell.angle_alpha   90.00
_cell.angle_beta   90.00
_cell.angle_gamma   90.00
#
_symmetry.space_group_name_H-M   'P 1'
#
loop_
_entity.id
_entity.type
_entity.pdbx_description
1 polymer ?
#
loop_
_entity_poly.entity_id
_entity_poly.type
_entity_poly.pdbx_seq_one_letter_code
_entity_poly.pdbx_strand_id
1 'polypeptide(L)'
;MKRLTATKRLKSTWINFEPFSSLLRILLGLSIYSFGVYLTIYVNIGLAPWDCLAVGISRHAPLNYGSAMVAISLTAVILQLLLRERIGFATLFDTLLTGNIVQFLCDLSPYPENHSVWLGIAFMLFGFLFIALGMYVYMSAEMGCGPKDGLLITIGKRLPKIPIGVVEMLLFAFVTLIGWLLGGAVGIGTLISIFGAGAVMHLFYMLIHFEPRALHHKSISETLRGR
;
A
#
# COMPACT_ATOMS: atom_id res chain seq x y z
N MET A 1 41.91 -24.71 18.79
CA MET A 1 42.38 -23.83 17.69
C MET A 1 41.32 -22.78 17.40
N LYS A 2 41.76 -21.60 16.95
CA LYS A 2 41.15 -20.27 17.15
C LYS A 2 39.77 -20.04 16.50
N ARG A 3 39.01 -19.16 17.18
CA ARG A 3 37.84 -18.39 16.73
C ARG A 3 38.00 -17.85 15.29
N LEU A 4 36.92 -17.91 14.50
CA LEU A 4 36.63 -16.95 13.44
C LEU A 4 35.27 -16.29 13.71
N THR A 5 35.28 -15.44 14.72
CA THR A 5 34.41 -14.26 14.80
C THR A 5 34.78 -13.31 13.66
N ALA A 6 33.89 -13.13 12.68
CA ALA A 6 33.84 -11.94 11.81
C ALA A 6 32.59 -11.96 10.92
N THR A 7 31.39 -12.05 11.49
CA THR A 7 30.22 -11.45 10.84
C THR A 7 30.48 -9.95 10.82
N LYS A 8 30.98 -9.47 9.68
CA LYS A 8 30.97 -8.05 9.34
C LYS A 8 29.53 -7.57 9.52
N ARG A 9 29.27 -6.92 10.65
CA ARG A 9 28.24 -5.88 10.76
C ARG A 9 28.43 -5.01 9.53
N LEU A 10 27.56 -5.17 8.54
CA LEU A 10 27.31 -4.12 7.57
C LEU A 10 26.89 -2.94 8.41
N LYS A 11 27.84 -2.02 8.63
CA LYS A 11 27.54 -0.72 9.19
C LYS A 11 26.47 -0.15 8.28
N SER A 12 25.23 -0.06 8.79
CA SER A 12 24.22 0.86 8.30
C SER A 12 24.64 2.29 8.64
N THR A 13 25.84 2.69 8.22
CA THR A 13 26.11 4.08 7.92
C THR A 13 25.27 4.37 6.70
N TRP A 14 24.08 4.95 6.87
CA TRP A 14 23.56 6.08 6.09
C TRP A 14 22.27 6.57 6.77
N ILE A 15 22.41 7.73 7.42
CA ILE A 15 21.38 8.64 7.95
C ILE A 15 20.89 8.34 9.39
N ASN A 16 21.47 9.08 10.34
CA ASN A 16 20.82 9.35 11.62
C ASN A 16 19.56 10.18 11.32
N PHE A 17 18.38 9.57 11.39
CA PHE A 17 17.13 10.23 11.04
C PHE A 17 16.58 11.04 12.21
N GLU A 18 16.67 12.36 12.10
CA GLU A 18 15.83 13.26 12.87
C GLU A 18 14.35 12.89 12.60
N PRO A 19 13.49 12.78 13.62
CA PRO A 19 12.09 12.35 13.46
C PRO A 19 11.31 13.21 12.45
N PHE A 20 11.69 14.48 12.31
CA PHE A 20 11.12 15.40 11.32
C PHE A 20 11.41 14.99 9.87
N SER A 21 12.63 14.52 9.57
CA SER A 21 13.02 14.07 8.23
C SER A 21 12.30 12.80 7.80
N SER A 22 11.98 11.93 8.76
CA SER A 22 11.23 10.69 8.54
C SER A 22 9.75 10.97 8.26
N LEU A 23 9.14 11.90 9.01
CA LEU A 23 7.76 12.32 8.78
C LEU A 23 7.58 12.92 7.38
N LEU A 24 8.49 13.80 6.95
CA LEU A 24 8.46 14.38 5.61
C LEU A 24 8.50 13.31 4.51
N ARG A 25 9.33 12.27 4.68
CA ARG A 25 9.39 11.14 3.74
C ARG A 25 8.10 10.35 3.71
N ILE A 26 7.46 10.12 4.85
CA ILE A 26 6.15 9.47 4.91
C ILE A 26 5.13 10.30 4.14
N LEU A 27 5.01 11.60 4.43
CA LEU A 27 4.05 12.47 3.76
C LEU A 27 4.28 12.56 2.25
N LEU A 28 5.53 12.73 1.82
CA LEU A 28 5.90 12.76 0.40
C LEU A 28 5.66 11.41 -0.28
N GLY A 29 6.09 10.31 0.33
CA GLY A 29 5.91 8.97 -0.21
C GLY A 29 4.44 8.59 -0.33
N LEU A 30 3.61 8.92 0.66
CA LEU A 30 2.16 8.71 0.61
C LEU A 30 1.49 9.58 -0.44
N SER A 31 1.98 10.81 -0.67
CA SER A 31 1.46 11.69 -1.73
C SER A 31 1.76 11.12 -3.13
N ILE A 32 3.00 10.67 -3.35
CA ILE A 32 3.43 10.02 -4.59
C ILE A 32 2.66 8.73 -4.83
N TYR A 33 2.52 7.91 -3.78
CA TYR A 33 1.73 6.67 -3.81
C TYR A 33 0.27 6.95 -4.20
N SER A 34 -0.34 7.94 -3.54
CA SER A 34 -1.73 8.34 -3.79
C SER A 34 -1.93 8.87 -5.21
N PHE A 35 -0.96 9.61 -5.75
CA PHE A 35 -0.98 10.02 -7.14
C PHE A 35 -0.94 8.82 -8.10
N GLY A 36 -0.13 7.81 -7.80
CA GLY A 36 -0.11 6.56 -8.57
C GLY A 36 -1.45 5.81 -8.53
N VAL A 37 -2.08 5.71 -7.35
CA VAL A 37 -3.44 5.13 -7.21
C VAL A 37 -4.48 5.96 -7.96
N TYR A 38 -4.39 7.29 -7.89
CA TYR A 38 -5.27 8.15 -8.67
C TYR A 38 -5.19 7.83 -10.17
N LEU A 39 -3.99 7.66 -10.74
CA LEU A 39 -3.81 7.31 -12.16
C LEU A 39 -4.43 5.96 -12.52
N THR A 40 -4.41 4.96 -11.63
CA THR A 40 -5.02 3.65 -11.91
C THR A 40 -6.55 3.72 -11.92
N ILE A 41 -7.14 4.57 -11.08
CA ILE A 41 -8.60 4.78 -11.03
C ILE A 41 -9.06 5.69 -12.17
N TYR A 42 -8.30 6.74 -12.49
CA TYR A 42 -8.59 7.77 -13.50
C TYR A 42 -8.96 7.18 -14.87
N VAL A 43 -8.31 6.07 -15.21
CA VAL A 43 -8.39 5.39 -16.50
C VAL A 43 -9.69 4.61 -16.72
N ASN A 44 -10.39 4.22 -15.65
CA ASN A 44 -11.67 3.51 -15.68
C ASN A 44 -11.71 2.20 -16.52
N ILE A 45 -10.64 1.39 -16.47
CA ILE A 45 -10.60 0.04 -17.09
C ILE A 45 -10.81 -1.10 -16.07
N GLY A 46 -11.15 -0.75 -14.83
CA GLY A 46 -11.30 -1.66 -13.70
C GLY A 46 -10.49 -1.18 -12.50
N LEU A 47 -11.00 -1.43 -11.28
CA LEU A 47 -10.40 -0.96 -10.03
C LEU A 47 -9.50 -2.05 -9.42
N ALA A 48 -8.46 -1.64 -8.69
CA ALA A 48 -7.71 -2.57 -7.85
C ALA A 48 -8.61 -3.09 -6.70
N PRO A 49 -8.31 -4.25 -6.08
CA PRO A 49 -9.21 -4.89 -5.11
C PRO A 49 -9.75 -3.96 -4.01
N TRP A 50 -8.84 -3.23 -3.34
CA TRP A 50 -9.22 -2.32 -2.26
C TRP A 50 -10.01 -1.10 -2.76
N ASP A 51 -9.68 -0.60 -3.95
CA ASP A 51 -10.38 0.54 -4.55
C ASP A 51 -11.78 0.12 -5.01
N CYS A 52 -11.94 -1.11 -5.50
CA CYS A 52 -13.22 -1.72 -5.84
C CYS A 52 -14.15 -1.76 -4.61
N LEU A 53 -13.60 -2.19 -3.46
CA LEU A 53 -14.34 -2.18 -2.19
C LEU A 53 -14.69 -0.75 -1.74
N ALA A 54 -13.74 0.19 -1.79
CA ALA A 54 -13.99 1.58 -1.38
C ALA A 54 -15.06 2.26 -2.25
N VAL A 55 -14.98 2.10 -3.57
CA VAL A 55 -16.00 2.61 -4.51
C VAL A 55 -17.34 1.92 -4.27
N GLY A 56 -17.37 0.59 -4.08
CA GLY A 56 -18.60 -0.13 -3.77
C GLY A 56 -19.28 0.38 -2.50
N ILE A 57 -18.53 0.56 -1.41
CA ILE A 57 -19.06 1.12 -0.16
C ILE A 57 -19.60 2.54 -0.38
N SER A 58 -18.89 3.39 -1.13
CA SER A 58 -19.31 4.77 -1.38
C SER A 58 -20.64 4.90 -2.14
N ARG A 59 -21.09 3.83 -2.82
CA ARG A 59 -22.39 3.80 -3.52
C ARG A 59 -23.57 3.48 -2.60
N HIS A 60 -23.31 2.84 -1.47
CA HIS A 60 -24.33 2.36 -0.53
C HIS A 60 -24.29 3.07 0.83
N ALA A 61 -23.25 3.85 1.11
CA ALA A 61 -23.11 4.67 2.31
C ALA A 61 -22.96 6.15 1.93
N PRO A 62 -23.33 7.10 2.81
CA PRO A 62 -23.09 8.54 2.60
C PRO A 62 -21.60 8.89 2.82
N LEU A 63 -20.70 8.13 2.21
CA LEU A 63 -19.25 8.26 2.30
C LEU A 63 -18.70 8.46 0.89
N ASN A 64 -17.78 9.40 0.73
CA ASN A 64 -16.99 9.47 -0.51
C ASN A 64 -15.92 8.37 -0.54
N TYR A 65 -15.24 8.22 -1.67
CA TYR A 65 -14.19 7.20 -1.84
C TYR A 65 -13.10 7.33 -0.77
N GLY A 66 -12.66 8.55 -0.48
CA GLY A 66 -11.63 8.80 0.54
C GLY A 66 -12.05 8.31 1.92
N SER A 67 -13.26 8.66 2.36
CA SER A 67 -13.81 8.26 3.66
C SER A 67 -14.05 6.75 3.75
N ALA A 68 -14.51 6.12 2.66
CA ALA A 68 -14.65 4.67 2.58
C ALA A 68 -13.29 3.98 2.71
N MET A 69 -12.24 4.50 2.07
CA MET A 69 -10.89 3.95 2.15
C MET A 69 -10.27 4.12 3.55
N VAL A 70 -10.54 5.25 4.23
CA VAL A 70 -10.19 5.44 5.65
C VAL A 70 -10.90 4.40 6.52
N ALA A 71 -12.20 4.15 6.32
CA ALA A 71 -12.96 3.17 7.09
C ALA A 71 -12.44 1.73 6.89
N ILE A 72 -12.12 1.34 5.65
CA ILE A 72 -11.48 0.05 5.34
C ILE A 72 -10.13 -0.07 6.06
N SER A 73 -9.31 0.97 5.96
CA SER A 73 -7.97 1.00 6.56
C SER A 73 -8.02 0.96 8.09
N LEU A 74 -8.97 1.66 8.69
CA LEU A 74 -9.22 1.62 10.14
C LEU A 74 -9.68 0.23 10.58
N THR A 75 -10.54 -0.43 9.80
CA THR A 75 -10.97 -1.81 10.06
C THR A 75 -9.77 -2.77 10.02
N ALA A 76 -8.88 -2.61 9.03
CA ALA A 76 -7.65 -3.37 8.94
C ALA A 76 -6.72 -3.13 10.14
N VAL A 77 -6.58 -1.88 10.60
CA VAL A 77 -5.82 -1.50 11.80
C VAL A 77 -6.40 -2.14 13.06
N ILE A 78 -7.72 -2.09 13.23
CA ILE A 78 -8.41 -2.71 14.38
C ILE A 78 -8.17 -4.22 14.41
N LEU A 79 -8.27 -4.89 13.26
CA LEU A 79 -7.98 -6.32 13.15
C LEU A 79 -6.53 -6.64 13.52
N GLN A 80 -5.58 -5.82 13.08
CA GLN A 80 -4.16 -5.97 13.46
C GLN A 80 -3.95 -5.80 14.97
N LEU A 81 -4.56 -4.81 15.59
CA LEU A 81 -4.49 -4.59 17.05
C LEU A 81 -5.10 -5.76 17.82
N LEU A 82 -6.26 -6.26 17.39
CA LEU A 82 -6.92 -7.42 18.00
C LEU A 82 -6.04 -8.68 17.91
N LEU A 83 -5.29 -8.80 16.82
CA LEU A 83 -4.35 -9.89 16.58
C LEU A 83 -2.96 -9.66 17.21
N ARG A 84 -2.78 -8.58 17.99
CA ARG A 84 -1.59 -8.19 18.75
C ARG A 84 -0.38 -7.82 17.90
N GLU A 85 -0.61 -7.29 16.70
CA GLU A 85 0.45 -6.77 15.84
C GLU A 85 0.85 -5.34 16.21
N ARG A 86 2.13 -5.02 15.99
CA ARG A 86 2.68 -3.69 16.31
C ARG A 86 2.45 -2.75 15.15
N ILE A 87 1.83 -1.61 15.44
CA ILE A 87 1.55 -0.56 14.46
C ILE A 87 2.60 0.54 14.57
N GLY A 88 3.04 1.04 13.41
CA GLY A 88 3.97 2.17 13.28
C GLY A 88 3.24 3.46 12.85
N PHE A 89 3.90 4.62 12.97
CA PHE A 89 3.35 5.92 12.55
C PHE A 89 2.97 5.97 11.07
N ALA A 90 3.73 5.32 10.19
CA ALA A 90 3.43 5.25 8.76
C ALA A 90 2.04 4.63 8.50
N THR A 91 1.66 3.62 9.28
CA THR A 91 0.33 2.99 9.21
C THR A 91 -0.80 3.98 9.49
N LEU A 92 -0.61 4.85 10.50
CA LEU A 92 -1.62 5.84 10.89
C LEU A 92 -1.76 6.92 9.81
N PHE A 93 -0.64 7.43 9.31
CA PHE A 93 -0.64 8.41 8.23
C PHE A 93 -1.22 7.82 6.95
N ASP A 94 -0.87 6.59 6.57
CA ASP A 94 -1.46 5.93 5.39
C ASP A 94 -2.98 5.74 5.55
N THR A 95 -3.42 5.29 6.73
CA THR A 95 -4.85 5.10 7.05
C THR A 95 -5.66 6.37 6.83
N LEU A 96 -5.11 7.55 7.16
CA LEU A 96 -5.83 8.82 7.13
C LEU A 96 -5.61 9.62 5.84
N LEU A 97 -4.42 9.56 5.25
CA LEU A 97 -4.04 10.44 4.14
C LEU A 97 -4.29 9.81 2.78
N THR A 98 -3.97 8.53 2.60
CA THR A 98 -3.89 7.93 1.26
C THR A 98 -5.22 7.99 0.53
N GLY A 99 -6.32 7.57 1.16
CA GLY A 99 -7.65 7.65 0.56
C GLY A 99 -8.10 9.09 0.28
N ASN A 100 -7.81 10.01 1.19
CA ASN A 100 -8.23 11.41 1.09
C ASN A 100 -7.44 12.19 0.02
N ILE A 101 -6.15 11.91 -0.15
CA ILE A 101 -5.34 12.50 -1.22
C ILE A 101 -5.84 12.01 -2.59
N VAL A 102 -6.14 10.71 -2.72
CA VAL A 102 -6.74 10.18 -3.95
C VAL A 102 -8.08 10.84 -4.25
N GLN A 103 -8.96 10.97 -3.25
CA GLN A 103 -10.24 11.67 -3.40
C GLN A 103 -10.04 13.12 -3.87
N PHE A 104 -9.13 13.86 -3.22
CA PHE A 104 -8.81 15.23 -3.59
C PHE A 104 -8.32 15.35 -5.04
N LEU A 105 -7.48 14.41 -5.50
CA LEU A 105 -7.01 14.37 -6.89
C LEU A 105 -8.18 14.08 -7.86
N CYS A 106 -9.07 13.15 -7.51
CA CYS A 106 -10.29 12.88 -8.29
C CYS A 106 -11.23 14.09 -8.35
N ASP A 107 -11.33 14.87 -7.27
CA ASP A 107 -12.17 16.08 -7.24
C ASP A 107 -11.57 17.20 -8.11
N LEU A 108 -10.23 17.29 -8.18
CA LEU A 108 -9.53 18.30 -8.98
C LEU A 108 -9.57 18.00 -10.48
N SER A 109 -9.45 16.73 -10.87
CA SER A 109 -9.55 16.28 -12.26
C SER A 109 -10.40 15.01 -12.33
N PRO A 110 -11.72 15.17 -12.56
CA PRO A 110 -12.62 14.05 -12.70
C PRO A 110 -12.26 13.16 -13.89
N TYR A 111 -12.66 11.89 -13.81
CA TYR A 111 -12.44 10.86 -14.82
C TYR A 111 -12.80 11.36 -16.24
N PRO A 112 -11.85 11.43 -17.19
CA PRO A 112 -12.19 11.52 -18.59
C PRO A 112 -12.78 10.17 -19.01
N GLU A 113 -13.73 10.21 -19.94
CA GLU A 113 -14.15 9.00 -20.65
C GLU A 113 -12.97 8.51 -21.49
N ASN A 114 -12.18 7.60 -20.93
CA ASN A 114 -11.09 7.00 -21.69
C ASN A 114 -11.68 6.03 -22.71
N HIS A 115 -11.75 6.45 -23.97
CA HIS A 115 -12.30 5.63 -25.05
C HIS A 115 -11.33 4.52 -25.54
N SER A 116 -10.08 4.48 -25.05
CA SER A 116 -9.07 3.49 -25.48
C SER A 116 -8.51 2.67 -24.32
N VAL A 117 -8.79 1.36 -24.35
CA VAL A 117 -8.28 0.39 -23.38
C VAL A 117 -6.75 0.38 -23.36
N TRP A 118 -6.09 0.51 -24.51
CA TRP A 118 -4.62 0.51 -24.62
C TRP A 118 -3.96 1.68 -23.92
N LEU A 119 -4.53 2.89 -24.10
CA LEU A 119 -4.07 4.08 -23.38
C LEU A 119 -4.25 3.86 -21.88
N GLY A 120 -5.35 3.22 -21.50
CA GLY A 120 -5.60 2.91 -20.11
C GLY A 120 -4.58 1.98 -19.47
N ILE A 121 -4.20 0.92 -20.16
CA ILE A 121 -3.16 -0.01 -19.68
C ILE A 121 -1.84 0.76 -19.48
N ALA A 122 -1.46 1.65 -20.40
CA ALA A 122 -0.23 2.43 -20.29
C ALA A 122 -0.24 3.36 -19.05
N PHE A 123 -1.33 4.09 -18.83
CA PHE A 123 -1.49 4.95 -17.64
C PHE A 123 -1.51 4.14 -16.35
N MET A 124 -2.11 2.96 -16.36
CA MET A 124 -2.17 2.07 -15.20
C MET A 124 -0.79 1.53 -14.83
N LEU A 125 0.00 1.09 -15.82
CA LEU A 125 1.40 0.70 -15.62
C LEU A 125 2.25 1.88 -15.11
N PHE A 126 2.02 3.08 -15.63
CA PHE A 126 2.66 4.29 -15.14
C PHE A 126 2.26 4.59 -13.68
N GLY A 127 0.98 4.43 -13.34
CA GLY A 127 0.46 4.51 -11.98
C GLY A 127 1.16 3.54 -11.04
N PHE A 128 1.38 2.29 -11.46
CA PHE A 128 2.13 1.30 -10.67
C PHE A 128 3.58 1.71 -10.40
N LEU A 129 4.23 2.42 -11.31
CA LEU A 129 5.57 2.97 -11.06
C LEU A 129 5.55 4.03 -9.96
N PHE A 130 4.56 4.93 -9.96
CA PHE A 130 4.38 5.91 -8.87
C PHE A 130 4.03 5.25 -7.55
N ILE A 131 3.20 4.21 -7.58
CA ILE A 131 2.90 3.40 -6.40
C ILE A 131 4.19 2.79 -5.84
N ALA A 132 5.01 2.14 -6.67
CA ALA A 132 6.27 1.53 -6.27
C ALA A 132 7.27 2.57 -5.73
N LEU A 133 7.38 3.73 -6.39
CA LEU A 133 8.22 4.84 -5.94
C LEU A 133 7.74 5.41 -4.60
N GLY A 134 6.44 5.63 -4.44
CA GLY A 134 5.84 6.12 -3.21
C GLY A 134 6.05 5.14 -2.05
N MET A 135 5.86 3.85 -2.30
CA MET A 135 6.16 2.77 -1.35
C MET A 135 7.62 2.79 -0.91
N TYR A 136 8.55 2.86 -1.86
CA TYR A 136 9.98 3.00 -1.56
C TYR A 136 10.25 4.21 -0.64
N VAL A 137 9.72 5.39 -0.98
CA VAL A 137 9.99 6.63 -0.24
C VAL A 137 9.42 6.58 1.19
N TYR A 138 8.16 6.13 1.37
CA TYR A 138 7.57 6.09 2.71
C TYR A 138 8.13 4.93 3.55
N MET A 139 8.37 3.76 2.96
CA MET A 139 8.93 2.61 3.70
C MET A 139 10.38 2.84 4.12
N SER A 140 11.14 3.65 3.36
CA SER A 140 12.49 4.09 3.73
C SER A 140 12.55 4.93 5.01
N ALA A 141 11.40 5.34 5.57
CA ALA A 141 11.33 5.96 6.90
C ALA A 141 11.35 4.92 8.03
N GLU A 142 11.19 3.62 7.74
CA GLU A 142 11.19 2.51 8.70
C GLU A 142 10.19 2.66 9.87
N MET A 143 9.12 3.45 9.70
CA MET A 143 8.14 3.77 10.75
C MET A 143 6.83 2.97 10.63
N GLY A 144 6.90 1.74 10.12
CA GLY A 144 5.73 0.88 9.91
C GLY A 144 5.38 0.66 8.43
N CYS A 145 4.35 -0.13 8.19
CA CYS A 145 3.87 -0.53 6.87
C CYS A 145 2.40 -0.13 6.72
N GLY A 146 1.89 -0.09 5.47
CA GLY A 146 0.48 0.21 5.22
C GLY A 146 -0.47 -0.76 5.94
N PRO A 147 -1.68 -0.32 6.33
CA PRO A 147 -2.65 -1.13 7.07
C PRO A 147 -3.13 -2.34 6.26
N LYS A 148 -3.19 -2.22 4.93
CA LYS A 148 -3.56 -3.29 4.00
C LYS A 148 -2.49 -4.39 3.95
N ASP A 149 -1.23 -4.00 3.82
CA ASP A 149 -0.08 -4.91 3.80
C ASP A 149 0.14 -5.56 5.17
N GLY A 150 -0.04 -4.77 6.24
CA GLY A 150 -0.02 -5.26 7.62
C GLY A 150 -1.10 -6.32 7.88
N LEU A 151 -2.31 -6.13 7.34
CA LEU A 151 -3.39 -7.11 7.43
C LEU A 151 -3.02 -8.42 6.73
N LEU A 152 -2.46 -8.37 5.51
CA LEU A 152 -1.98 -9.55 4.79
C LEU A 152 -0.94 -10.33 5.60
N ILE A 153 0.07 -9.64 6.14
CA ILE A 153 1.12 -10.26 6.97
C ILE A 153 0.50 -10.89 8.22
N THR A 154 -0.44 -10.20 8.87
CA THR A 154 -1.10 -10.68 10.09
C THR A 154 -1.89 -11.96 9.83
N ILE A 155 -2.66 -12.01 8.76
CA ILE A 155 -3.40 -13.21 8.36
C ILE A 155 -2.42 -14.33 7.99
N GLY A 156 -1.35 -14.02 7.24
CA GLY A 156 -0.31 -14.98 6.87
C GLY A 156 0.36 -15.64 8.07
N LYS A 157 0.68 -14.88 9.12
CA LYS A 157 1.24 -15.43 10.38
C LYS A 157 0.29 -16.41 11.09
N ARG A 158 -1.02 -16.27 10.90
CA ARG A 158 -2.04 -17.17 11.48
C ARG A 158 -2.30 -18.41 10.63
N LEU A 159 -1.88 -18.41 9.37
CA LEU A 159 -2.00 -19.51 8.43
C LEU A 159 -0.61 -19.99 7.99
N PRO A 160 0.27 -20.48 8.91
CA PRO A 160 1.67 -20.76 8.61
C PRO A 160 1.89 -21.88 7.58
N LYS A 161 0.86 -22.69 7.31
CA LYS A 161 0.90 -23.78 6.32
C LYS A 161 0.56 -23.32 4.90
N ILE A 162 0.07 -22.09 4.74
CA ILE A 162 -0.40 -21.54 3.46
C ILE A 162 0.65 -20.52 2.99
N PRO A 163 1.11 -20.61 1.72
CA PRO A 163 2.01 -19.60 1.16
C PRO A 163 1.38 -18.20 1.21
N ILE A 164 2.17 -17.18 1.54
CA ILE A 164 1.65 -15.81 1.70
C ILE A 164 0.99 -15.26 0.43
N GLY A 165 1.47 -15.65 -0.75
CA GLY A 165 0.83 -15.27 -2.03
C GLY A 165 -0.56 -15.89 -2.22
N VAL A 166 -0.83 -17.07 -1.65
CA VAL A 166 -2.18 -17.66 -1.65
C VAL A 166 -3.10 -16.88 -0.72
N VAL A 167 -2.59 -16.46 0.45
CA VAL A 167 -3.34 -15.60 1.38
C VAL A 167 -3.69 -14.27 0.72
N GLU A 168 -2.74 -13.66 -0.01
CA GLU A 168 -2.93 -12.43 -0.76
C GLU A 168 -4.00 -12.58 -1.84
N MET A 169 -3.90 -13.63 -2.67
CA MET A 169 -4.90 -13.90 -3.70
C MET A 169 -6.29 -14.12 -3.13
N LEU A 170 -6.42 -14.88 -2.03
CA LEU A 170 -7.71 -15.08 -1.36
C LEU A 170 -8.27 -13.79 -0.78
N LEU A 171 -7.42 -12.97 -0.16
CA LEU A 171 -7.81 -11.68 0.39
C LEU A 171 -8.28 -10.74 -0.72
N PHE A 172 -7.52 -10.62 -1.80
CA PHE A 172 -7.89 -9.80 -2.96
C PHE A 172 -9.16 -10.30 -3.63
N ALA A 173 -9.32 -11.61 -3.80
CA ALA A 173 -10.54 -12.19 -4.35
C ALA A 173 -11.76 -11.88 -3.47
N PHE A 174 -11.64 -12.02 -2.15
CA PHE A 174 -12.71 -11.72 -1.20
C PHE A 174 -13.10 -10.24 -1.21
N VAL A 175 -12.10 -9.35 -1.12
CA VAL A 175 -12.31 -7.90 -1.13
C VAL A 175 -12.91 -7.44 -2.46
N THR A 176 -12.39 -7.95 -3.59
CA THR A 176 -12.91 -7.63 -4.92
C THR A 176 -14.34 -8.13 -5.09
N LEU A 177 -14.64 -9.34 -4.62
CA LEU A 177 -16.00 -9.91 -4.69
C LEU A 177 -17.00 -9.04 -3.93
N ILE A 178 -16.68 -8.63 -2.70
CA ILE A 178 -17.55 -7.74 -1.92
C ILE A 178 -17.69 -6.39 -2.63
N GLY A 179 -16.58 -5.79 -3.07
CA GLY A 179 -16.60 -4.52 -3.79
C GLY A 179 -17.46 -4.59 -5.05
N TRP A 180 -17.37 -5.68 -5.81
CA TRP A 180 -18.15 -5.90 -7.01
C TRP A 180 -19.64 -6.07 -6.72
N LEU A 181 -20.01 -6.84 -5.68
CA LEU A 181 -21.40 -6.98 -5.23
C LEU A 181 -22.00 -5.65 -4.75
N LEU A 182 -21.17 -4.75 -4.23
CA LEU A 182 -21.54 -3.38 -3.86
C LEU A 182 -21.50 -2.39 -5.05
N GLY A 183 -21.31 -2.88 -6.28
CA GLY A 183 -21.33 -2.06 -7.50
C GLY A 183 -20.00 -1.40 -7.86
N GLY A 184 -18.88 -1.82 -7.28
CA GLY A 184 -17.54 -1.44 -7.71
C GLY A 184 -17.20 -2.00 -9.10
N ALA A 185 -16.45 -1.23 -9.90
CA ALA A 185 -16.11 -1.62 -11.27
C ALA A 185 -15.00 -2.69 -11.29
N VAL A 186 -15.33 -3.86 -11.84
CA VAL A 186 -14.38 -4.95 -12.11
C VAL A 186 -14.21 -5.08 -13.62
N GLY A 187 -12.96 -5.05 -14.08
CA GLY A 187 -12.64 -5.10 -15.51
C GLY A 187 -11.23 -5.64 -15.76
N ILE A 188 -10.71 -5.42 -16.98
CA ILE A 188 -9.38 -5.88 -17.35
C ILE A 188 -8.29 -5.24 -16.48
N GLY A 189 -8.50 -3.99 -16.03
CA GLY A 189 -7.66 -3.30 -15.07
C GLY A 189 -7.57 -4.04 -13.74
N THR A 190 -8.67 -4.64 -13.25
CA THR A 190 -8.65 -5.40 -11.99
C THR A 190 -7.71 -6.60 -12.09
N LEU A 191 -7.73 -7.32 -13.22
CA LEU A 191 -6.80 -8.42 -13.47
C LEU A 191 -5.36 -7.92 -13.56
N ILE A 192 -5.13 -6.81 -14.27
CA ILE A 192 -3.82 -6.17 -14.39
C ILE A 192 -3.31 -5.69 -13.03
N SER A 193 -4.18 -5.22 -12.13
CA SER A 193 -3.80 -4.86 -10.75
C SER A 193 -3.35 -6.07 -9.95
N ILE A 194 -4.09 -7.17 -10.01
CA ILE A 194 -3.79 -8.37 -9.24
C ILE A 194 -2.46 -8.99 -9.68
N PHE A 195 -2.22 -9.09 -10.99
CA PHE A 195 -1.01 -9.77 -11.51
C PHE A 195 0.14 -8.82 -11.84
N GLY A 196 -0.16 -7.62 -12.32
CA GLY A 196 0.82 -6.66 -12.85
C GLY A 196 1.43 -5.75 -11.80
N ALA A 197 0.69 -5.37 -10.75
CA ALA A 197 1.21 -4.46 -9.73
C ALA A 197 2.45 -5.05 -9.04
N GLY A 198 2.39 -6.33 -8.65
CA GLY A 198 3.52 -7.02 -8.03
C GLY A 198 4.74 -7.16 -8.96
N ALA A 199 4.52 -7.44 -10.25
CA ALA A 199 5.59 -7.54 -11.23
C ALA A 199 6.29 -6.19 -11.46
N VAL A 200 5.53 -5.10 -11.60
CA VAL A 200 6.08 -3.74 -11.76
C VAL A 200 6.85 -3.31 -10.53
N MET A 201 6.32 -3.55 -9.32
CA MET A 201 7.04 -3.27 -8.07
C MET A 201 8.34 -4.05 -7.99
N HIS A 202 8.33 -5.35 -8.33
CA HIS A 202 9.53 -6.18 -8.28
C HIS A 202 10.62 -5.68 -9.25
N LEU A 203 10.24 -5.35 -10.48
CA LEU A 203 11.17 -4.78 -11.47
C LEU A 203 11.74 -3.44 -11.01
N PHE A 204 10.90 -2.58 -10.46
CA PHE A 204 11.33 -1.28 -9.94
C PHE A 204 12.33 -1.45 -8.80
N TYR A 205 12.04 -2.29 -7.81
CA TYR A 205 12.93 -2.55 -6.67
C TYR A 205 14.23 -3.23 -7.07
N MET A 206 14.21 -4.12 -8.06
CA MET A 206 15.42 -4.70 -8.64
C MET A 206 16.31 -3.61 -9.27
N LEU A 207 15.72 -2.69 -10.03
CA LEU A 207 16.44 -1.61 -10.70
C LEU A 207 17.14 -0.68 -9.69
N ILE A 208 16.44 -0.31 -8.61
CA ILE A 208 16.98 0.57 -7.58
C ILE A 208 17.75 -0.16 -6.46
N HIS A 209 17.94 -1.48 -6.59
CA HIS A 209 18.62 -2.33 -5.59
C HIS A 209 18.03 -2.19 -4.18
N PHE A 210 16.70 -2.15 -4.07
CA PHE A 210 15.99 -1.97 -2.82
C PHE A 210 15.38 -3.28 -2.33
N GLU A 211 15.69 -3.67 -1.09
CA GLU A 211 15.10 -4.83 -0.42
C GLU A 211 14.14 -4.39 0.69
N PRO A 212 12.81 -4.29 0.43
CA PRO A 212 11.85 -3.88 1.45
C PRO A 212 11.77 -4.84 2.65
N ARG A 213 12.19 -6.11 2.45
CA ARG A 213 12.23 -7.13 3.50
C ARG A 213 13.40 -6.97 4.48
N ALA A 214 14.43 -6.21 4.10
CA ALA A 214 15.58 -5.95 4.97
C ALA A 214 15.30 -4.84 6.00
N LEU A 215 14.18 -4.10 5.84
CA LEU A 215 13.82 -2.98 6.69
C LEU A 215 13.22 -3.43 8.03
N HIS A 216 13.76 -2.90 9.12
CA HIS A 216 13.22 -3.09 10.46
C HIS A 216 12.23 -1.98 10.81
N HIS A 217 10.95 -2.26 10.61
CA HIS A 217 9.88 -1.32 10.88
C HIS A 217 9.70 -1.11 12.40
N LYS A 218 9.90 0.13 12.86
CA LYS A 218 9.72 0.54 14.25
C LYS A 218 8.24 0.66 14.60
N SER A 219 7.88 0.13 15.77
CA SER A 219 6.58 0.39 16.38
C SER A 219 6.47 1.84 16.86
N ILE A 220 5.24 2.38 16.95
CA ILE A 220 4.96 3.67 17.62
C ILE A 220 5.65 3.74 19.00
N SER A 221 5.62 2.63 19.75
CA SER A 221 6.23 2.53 21.08
C SER A 221 7.77 2.61 21.08
N GLU A 222 8.41 2.20 19.99
CA GLU A 222 9.86 2.24 19.81
C GLU A 222 10.30 3.62 19.31
N THR A 223 9.56 4.21 18.36
CA THR A 223 9.78 5.56 17.85
C THR A 223 9.70 6.61 18.97
N LEU A 224 8.68 6.53 19.84
CA LEU A 224 8.53 7.46 20.98
C LEU A 224 9.60 7.28 22.06
N ARG A 225 10.26 6.11 22.11
CA ARG A 225 11.32 5.82 23.08
C ARG A 225 12.73 6.12 22.56
N GLY A 226 12.86 6.63 21.33
CA GLY A 226 14.15 6.97 20.73
C GLY A 226 15.09 5.78 20.54
N ARG A 227 14.55 4.55 20.42
CA ARG A 227 15.32 3.32 20.17
C ARG A 227 15.13 2.84 18.74
#